data_AF-A0A916CLP1-F1
#
_entry.id   AF-A0A916CLP1-F1
#
_cell.length_a   1.000
_cell.length_b   1.000
_cell.length_c   1.000
_cell.angle_alpha   90.00
_cell.angle_beta   90.00
_cell.angle_gamma   90.00
#
_symmetry.space_group_name_H-M   'P 1'
#
loop_
_entity.id
_entity.type
_entity.pdbx_description
1 polymer ?
#
loop_
_entity_poly.entity_id
_entity_poly.type
_entity_poly.pdbx_seq_one_letter_code
_entity_poly.pdbx_strand_id
1 'polypeptide(L)'
;MPYYITRRDAHQPFDKSFSFSYYAPVLVLASTSPRRRELITLFGLPFQFVSADVDETPRDGEAPADLVFRLSRAKAERGAQNNSNAIVIGSDTLVALDHLILGKPRDADDATRMLKLLRGRAHFVYSGVTVTQGEKTVTQVAQTSVWMREYSDDEIAAYIATGDPFDKAAAYAIQHPFRPVARIDGCQANVMGLPLCHLYRALREFGVALAEPDRACQTHLDIVCPVARLILSVQ
;
A
#
# COMPACT_ATOMS: atom_id res chain seq x y z
N MET A 1 -20.98 -59.52 41.37
CA MET A 1 -21.68 -58.95 40.20
C MET A 1 -20.68 -58.69 39.10
N PRO A 2 -20.66 -59.46 38.00
CA PRO A 2 -19.95 -59.05 36.80
C PRO A 2 -20.92 -58.79 35.64
N TYR A 3 -20.68 -57.65 35.00
CA TYR A 3 -21.15 -57.31 33.66
C TYR A 3 -20.26 -57.99 32.62
N TYR A 4 -20.85 -58.46 31.52
CA TYR A 4 -20.27 -58.39 30.18
C TYR A 4 -21.40 -58.45 29.14
N ILE A 5 -21.40 -57.52 28.18
CA ILE A 5 -22.09 -57.66 26.89
C ILE A 5 -21.08 -57.30 25.80
N THR A 6 -20.91 -58.20 24.84
CA THR A 6 -20.12 -58.03 23.62
C THR A 6 -21.05 -57.84 22.41
N ARG A 7 -20.56 -57.01 21.47
CA ARG A 7 -21.20 -56.56 20.23
C ARG A 7 -21.39 -57.65 19.17
N ARG A 8 -22.34 -57.44 18.26
CA ARG A 8 -22.30 -57.90 16.86
C ARG A 8 -22.96 -56.90 15.90
N ASP A 9 -22.69 -57.16 14.63
CA ASP A 9 -23.25 -56.65 13.37
C ASP A 9 -22.53 -55.43 12.75
N ALA A 10 -22.34 -55.27 11.42
CA ALA A 10 -22.14 -56.09 10.21
C ALA A 10 -22.26 -55.08 9.02
N HIS A 11 -21.38 -55.14 7.99
CA HIS A 11 -21.46 -54.63 6.58
C HIS A 11 -22.42 -53.45 6.22
N GLN A 12 -22.12 -52.38 5.44
CA GLN A 12 -21.06 -51.95 4.49
C GLN A 12 -21.35 -50.43 4.12
N PRO A 13 -20.76 -49.74 3.11
CA PRO A 13 -20.00 -48.48 3.28
C PRO A 13 -20.59 -47.19 2.62
N PHE A 14 -19.82 -46.09 2.68
CA PHE A 14 -19.96 -44.73 2.09
C PHE A 14 -20.64 -43.64 2.94
N ASP A 15 -19.84 -42.71 3.46
CA ASP A 15 -19.82 -41.37 2.86
C ASP A 15 -18.41 -40.75 3.00
N LYS A 16 -17.85 -40.33 1.86
CA LYS A 16 -16.60 -39.58 1.80
C LYS A 16 -16.95 -38.16 2.18
N SER A 17 -16.69 -37.78 3.43
CA SER A 17 -16.67 -36.39 3.84
C SER A 17 -15.73 -35.61 2.91
N PHE A 18 -16.32 -34.87 1.97
CA PHE A 18 -15.64 -33.82 1.23
C PHE A 18 -15.21 -32.76 2.25
N SER A 19 -13.98 -32.85 2.74
CA SER A 19 -13.32 -31.70 3.34
C SER A 19 -12.98 -30.73 2.21
N PHE A 20 -13.92 -29.84 1.89
CA PHE A 20 -13.55 -28.57 1.26
C PHE A 20 -12.68 -27.83 2.28
N SER A 21 -11.37 -28.07 2.22
CA SER A 21 -10.40 -27.12 2.77
C SER A 21 -10.58 -25.84 1.97
N TYR A 22 -11.43 -24.94 2.45
CA TYR A 22 -11.44 -23.55 2.03
C TYR A 22 -10.06 -22.98 2.39
N TYR A 23 -9.08 -23.24 1.54
CA TYR A 23 -7.85 -22.48 1.56
C TYR A 23 -8.24 -21.08 1.14
N ALA A 24 -8.39 -20.18 2.11
CA ALA A 24 -8.46 -18.77 1.84
C ALA A 24 -7.29 -18.42 0.90
N PRO A 25 -7.54 -17.68 -0.19
CA PRO A 25 -6.49 -17.37 -1.15
C PRO A 25 -5.34 -16.66 -0.42
N VAL A 26 -4.11 -17.06 -0.74
CA VAL A 26 -2.92 -16.44 -0.18
C VAL A 26 -2.89 -14.97 -0.59
N LEU A 27 -2.75 -14.06 0.36
CA LEU A 27 -2.56 -12.65 0.08
C LEU A 27 -1.07 -12.40 -0.18
N VAL A 28 -0.74 -11.76 -1.31
CA VAL A 28 0.64 -11.48 -1.70
C VAL A 28 0.81 -9.98 -1.95
N LEU A 29 1.78 -9.36 -1.31
CA LEU A 29 2.19 -7.98 -1.57
C LEU A 29 3.41 -7.96 -2.52
N ALA A 30 3.21 -7.52 -3.75
CA ALA A 30 4.25 -7.33 -4.76
C ALA A 30 5.01 -6.01 -4.52
N SER A 31 5.75 -5.92 -3.42
CA SER A 31 6.50 -4.72 -3.04
C SER A 31 7.70 -5.03 -2.11
N THR A 32 8.82 -4.37 -2.40
CA THR A 32 10.01 -4.35 -1.55
C THR A 32 9.98 -3.25 -0.48
N SER A 33 9.04 -2.30 -0.56
CA SER A 33 8.93 -1.17 0.38
C SER A 33 8.61 -1.63 1.81
N PRO A 34 9.46 -1.32 2.81
CA PRO A 34 9.19 -1.62 4.22
C PRO A 34 7.90 -0.96 4.73
N ARG A 35 7.63 0.30 4.32
CA ARG A 35 6.44 1.06 4.71
C ARG A 35 5.15 0.41 4.25
N ARG A 36 5.12 -0.15 3.03
CA ARG A 36 3.93 -0.88 2.53
C ARG A 36 3.70 -2.19 3.28
N ARG A 37 4.78 -2.88 3.68
CA ARG A 37 4.70 -4.10 4.51
C ARG A 37 4.18 -3.79 5.91
N GLU A 38 4.58 -2.67 6.48
CA GLU A 38 4.04 -2.19 7.76
C GLU A 38 2.54 -1.87 7.63
N LEU A 39 2.15 -1.05 6.66
CA LEU A 39 0.76 -0.61 6.50
C LEU A 39 -0.22 -1.75 6.20
N ILE A 40 0.17 -2.75 5.39
CA ILE A 40 -0.71 -3.88 5.08
C ILE A 40 -1.04 -4.74 6.32
N THR A 41 -0.17 -4.75 7.34
CA THR A 41 -0.44 -5.47 8.60
C THR A 41 -1.70 -4.98 9.31
N LEU A 42 -2.12 -3.74 9.05
CA LEU A 42 -3.30 -3.13 9.67
C LEU A 42 -4.62 -3.78 9.24
N PHE A 43 -4.62 -4.60 8.19
CA PHE A 43 -5.76 -5.44 7.84
C PHE A 43 -5.89 -6.70 8.72
N GLY A 44 -4.86 -7.06 9.49
CA GLY A 44 -4.86 -8.26 10.34
C GLY A 44 -4.85 -9.58 9.55
N LEU A 45 -4.54 -9.55 8.25
CA LEU A 45 -4.50 -10.73 7.40
C LEU A 45 -3.06 -11.24 7.24
N PRO A 46 -2.83 -12.57 7.24
CA PRO A 46 -1.54 -13.12 6.86
C PRO A 46 -1.28 -12.82 5.38
N PHE A 47 -0.05 -12.40 5.07
CA PHE A 47 0.38 -12.12 3.71
C PHE A 47 1.82 -12.58 3.49
N GLN A 48 2.14 -12.83 2.23
CA GLN A 48 3.51 -13.00 1.75
C GLN A 48 3.93 -11.76 0.97
N PHE A 49 5.23 -11.53 0.77
CA PHE A 49 5.70 -10.48 -0.12
C PHE A 49 6.64 -11.05 -1.17
N VAL A 50 6.63 -10.43 -2.35
CA VAL A 50 7.51 -10.77 -3.47
C VAL A 50 8.10 -9.50 -4.06
N SER A 51 9.29 -9.61 -4.66
CA SER A 51 9.79 -8.54 -5.53
C SER A 51 9.02 -8.55 -6.84
N ALA A 52 8.76 -7.37 -7.38
CA ALA A 52 8.10 -7.20 -8.67
C ALA A 52 8.77 -6.06 -9.41
N ASP A 53 9.91 -6.37 -10.02
CA ASP A 53 10.68 -5.42 -10.81
C ASP A 53 9.98 -5.22 -12.17
N VAL A 54 9.70 -3.96 -12.49
CA VAL A 54 9.02 -3.52 -13.72
C VAL A 54 9.73 -2.28 -14.26
N ASP A 55 9.50 -1.97 -15.53
CA ASP A 55 9.96 -0.71 -16.12
C ASP A 55 9.14 0.46 -15.58
N GLU A 56 9.79 1.28 -14.75
CA GLU A 56 9.20 2.46 -14.11
C GLU A 56 9.32 3.74 -14.96
N THR A 57 9.90 3.64 -16.17
CA THR A 57 10.08 4.80 -17.05
C THR A 57 8.72 5.41 -17.42
N PRO A 58 8.49 6.71 -17.16
CA PRO A 58 7.28 7.39 -17.61
C PRO A 58 7.20 7.41 -19.14
N ARG A 59 5.99 7.23 -19.69
CA ARG A 59 5.74 7.41 -21.12
C ARG A 59 5.61 8.90 -21.46
N ASP A 60 5.83 9.25 -22.73
CA ASP A 60 5.67 10.64 -23.19
C ASP A 60 4.27 11.17 -22.88
N GLY A 61 4.21 12.27 -22.13
CA GLY A 61 2.96 12.92 -21.73
C GLY A 61 2.12 12.16 -20.70
N GLU A 62 2.64 11.08 -20.10
CA GLU A 62 1.91 10.30 -19.10
C GLU A 62 1.66 11.10 -17.82
N ALA A 63 0.39 11.32 -17.48
CA ALA A 63 0.03 12.04 -16.27
C ALA A 63 0.45 11.24 -15.02
N PRO A 64 0.74 11.90 -13.87
CA PRO A 64 1.17 11.18 -12.68
C PRO A 64 0.15 10.14 -12.17
N ALA A 65 -1.14 10.43 -12.29
CA ALA A 65 -2.20 9.47 -11.94
C ALA A 65 -2.18 8.21 -12.84
N ASP A 66 -1.96 8.40 -14.14
CA ASP A 66 -1.88 7.30 -15.13
C ASP A 66 -0.62 6.46 -14.92
N LEU A 67 0.50 7.12 -14.58
CA LEU A 67 1.75 6.45 -14.26
C LEU A 67 1.59 5.50 -13.07
N VAL A 68 1.07 5.97 -11.92
CA VAL A 68 0.89 5.09 -10.76
C VAL A 68 -0.17 4.02 -10.98
N PHE A 69 -1.20 4.31 -11.78
CA PHE A 69 -2.16 3.31 -12.23
C PHE A 69 -1.43 2.18 -12.95
N ARG A 70 -0.67 2.51 -14.00
CA ARG A 70 0.08 1.54 -14.81
C ARG A 70 1.10 0.77 -13.99
N LEU A 71 1.91 1.46 -13.19
CA LEU A 71 2.99 0.83 -12.42
C LEU A 71 2.45 -0.09 -11.33
N SER A 72 1.41 0.33 -10.60
CA SER A 72 0.79 -0.54 -9.59
C SER A 72 0.20 -1.80 -10.22
N ARG A 73 -0.39 -1.69 -11.41
CA ARG A 73 -0.94 -2.81 -12.16
C ARG A 73 0.15 -3.76 -12.66
N ALA A 74 1.20 -3.22 -13.30
CA ALA A 74 2.33 -4.01 -13.78
C ALA A 74 3.00 -4.79 -12.63
N LYS A 75 3.13 -4.18 -11.44
CA LYS A 75 3.67 -4.84 -10.24
C LYS A 75 2.77 -5.99 -9.76
N ALA A 76 1.45 -5.78 -9.74
CA ALA A 76 0.50 -6.82 -9.36
C ALA A 76 0.54 -8.00 -10.34
N GLU A 77 0.52 -7.73 -11.64
CA GLU A 77 0.58 -8.74 -12.70
C GLU A 77 1.90 -9.51 -12.66
N ARG A 78 3.03 -8.82 -12.46
CA ARG A 78 4.34 -9.48 -12.27
C ARG A 78 4.34 -10.40 -11.07
N GLY A 79 3.82 -9.95 -9.92
CA GLY A 79 3.73 -10.78 -8.72
C GLY A 79 2.82 -12.00 -8.87
N ALA A 80 1.82 -11.94 -9.76
CA ALA A 80 0.89 -13.02 -10.03
C ALA A 80 1.46 -14.15 -10.91
N GLN A 81 2.53 -13.91 -11.67
CA GLN A 81 3.11 -14.90 -12.62
C GLN A 81 3.45 -16.26 -11.97
N ASN A 82 3.84 -16.27 -10.69
CA ASN A 82 4.17 -17.49 -9.95
C ASN A 82 3.11 -17.85 -8.88
N ASN A 83 1.97 -17.16 -8.85
CA ASN A 83 0.99 -17.23 -7.78
C ASN A 83 -0.45 -17.25 -8.34
N SER A 84 -0.77 -18.17 -9.25
CA SER A 84 -2.02 -18.16 -10.04
C SER A 84 -3.31 -18.18 -9.22
N ASN A 85 -3.29 -18.71 -8.00
CA ASN A 85 -4.46 -18.74 -7.10
C ASN A 85 -4.43 -17.66 -6.00
N ALA A 86 -3.35 -16.89 -5.89
CA ALA A 86 -3.19 -15.87 -4.87
C ALA A 86 -3.92 -14.57 -5.25
N ILE A 87 -4.30 -13.80 -4.24
CA ILE A 87 -4.69 -12.40 -4.42
C ILE A 87 -3.42 -11.57 -4.32
N VAL A 88 -3.00 -10.95 -5.42
CA VAL A 88 -1.76 -10.18 -5.48
C VAL A 88 -2.07 -8.69 -5.47
N ILE A 89 -1.38 -7.96 -4.59
CA ILE A 89 -1.46 -6.51 -4.43
C ILE A 89 -0.19 -5.88 -4.98
N GLY A 90 -0.34 -5.03 -6.00
CA GLY A 90 0.71 -4.11 -6.47
C GLY A 90 0.42 -2.69 -5.99
N SER A 91 1.47 -1.92 -5.71
CA SER A 91 1.33 -0.51 -5.36
C SER A 91 2.52 0.30 -5.88
N ASP A 92 2.22 1.51 -6.34
CA ASP A 92 3.22 2.50 -6.74
C ASP A 92 2.87 3.87 -6.18
N THR A 93 3.88 4.72 -5.95
CA THR A 93 3.73 6.02 -5.31
C THR A 93 4.72 7.00 -5.88
N LEU A 94 4.22 8.16 -6.30
CA LEU A 94 5.05 9.27 -6.78
C LEU A 94 4.69 10.56 -6.07
N VAL A 95 5.63 11.51 -6.13
CA VAL A 95 5.44 12.88 -5.69
C VAL A 95 5.54 13.79 -6.90
N ALA A 96 4.56 14.67 -7.09
CA ALA A 96 4.54 15.63 -8.19
C ALA A 96 4.35 17.05 -7.66
N LEU A 97 5.21 17.96 -8.11
CA LEU A 97 5.10 19.39 -7.87
C LEU A 97 4.92 20.08 -9.23
N ASP A 98 3.79 20.74 -9.42
CA ASP A 98 3.38 21.29 -10.72
C ASP A 98 3.39 20.18 -11.80
N HIS A 99 4.27 20.29 -12.80
CA HIS A 99 4.47 19.28 -13.85
C HIS A 99 5.70 18.38 -13.63
N LEU A 100 6.40 18.54 -12.50
CA LEU A 100 7.64 17.83 -12.20
C LEU A 100 7.38 16.63 -11.28
N ILE A 101 7.74 15.44 -11.74
CA ILE A 101 7.79 14.24 -10.89
C ILE A 101 9.11 14.24 -10.12
N LEU A 102 9.02 14.15 -8.79
CA LEU A 102 10.15 14.10 -7.88
C LEU A 102 10.41 12.64 -7.47
N GLY A 103 11.42 12.04 -8.09
CA GLY A 103 11.92 10.71 -7.72
C GLY A 103 12.73 10.72 -6.42
N LYS A 104 13.52 9.67 -6.21
CA LYS A 104 14.50 9.61 -5.12
C LYS A 104 15.67 10.56 -5.44
N PRO A 105 16.23 11.26 -4.44
CA PRO A 105 17.40 12.10 -4.68
C PRO A 105 18.60 11.25 -5.07
N ARG A 106 19.41 11.76 -6.00
CA ARG A 106 20.65 11.06 -6.44
C ARG A 106 21.77 11.16 -5.41
N ASP A 107 21.82 12.29 -4.70
CA ASP A 107 22.85 12.66 -3.74
C ASP A 107 22.32 13.73 -2.76
N ALA A 108 23.17 14.19 -1.85
CA ALA A 108 22.84 15.19 -0.83
C ALA A 108 22.47 16.56 -1.43
N ASP A 109 23.09 16.95 -2.55
CA ASP A 109 22.81 18.23 -3.21
C ASP A 109 21.43 18.19 -3.87
N ASP A 110 21.08 17.07 -4.50
CA ASP A 110 19.76 16.85 -5.08
C ASP A 110 18.67 16.78 -3.99
N ALA A 111 18.95 16.14 -2.86
CA ALA A 111 18.05 16.16 -1.70
C ALA A 111 17.83 17.58 -1.16
N THR A 112 18.90 18.38 -1.04
CA THR A 112 18.82 19.80 -0.65
C THR A 112 17.98 20.59 -1.62
N ARG A 113 18.21 20.41 -2.94
CA ARG A 113 17.45 21.07 -4.00
C ARG A 113 15.97 20.70 -3.94
N MET A 114 15.64 19.43 -3.76
CA MET A 114 14.25 18.95 -3.64
C MET A 114 13.54 19.56 -2.43
N LEU A 115 14.18 19.54 -1.25
CA LEU A 115 13.60 20.13 -0.04
C LEU A 115 13.42 21.64 -0.17
N LYS A 116 14.41 22.37 -0.70
CA LYS A 116 14.26 23.81 -0.98
C LYS A 116 13.14 24.12 -1.96
N LEU A 117 12.97 23.27 -2.98
CA LEU A 117 11.92 23.42 -3.98
C LEU A 117 10.51 23.24 -3.39
N LEU A 118 10.39 22.39 -2.36
CA LEU A 118 9.13 22.04 -1.71
C LEU A 118 8.77 22.93 -0.53
N ARG A 119 9.76 23.56 0.13
CA ARG A 119 9.57 24.47 1.27
C ARG A 119 8.42 25.46 1.03
N GLY A 120 7.50 25.53 1.99
CA GLY A 120 6.37 26.48 1.95
C GLY A 120 5.29 26.21 0.89
N ARG A 121 5.44 25.15 0.10
CA ARG A 121 4.58 24.90 -1.07
C ARG A 121 3.72 23.65 -0.88
N ALA A 122 2.65 23.61 -1.67
CA ALA A 122 1.84 22.42 -1.84
C ALA A 122 2.38 21.56 -2.99
N HIS A 123 2.34 20.25 -2.80
CA HIS A 123 2.56 19.27 -3.85
C HIS A 123 1.54 18.14 -3.74
N PHE A 124 1.48 17.29 -4.76
CA PHE A 124 0.59 16.14 -4.79
C PHE A 124 1.37 14.83 -4.63
N VAL A 125 0.81 13.92 -3.84
CA VAL A 125 1.26 12.54 -3.75
C VAL A 125 0.19 11.65 -4.34
N TYR A 126 0.58 10.89 -5.35
CA TYR A 126 -0.29 9.93 -6.03
C TYR A 126 0.16 8.53 -5.65
N SER A 127 -0.78 7.65 -5.27
CA SER A 127 -0.51 6.22 -5.22
C SER A 127 -1.56 5.43 -5.99
N GLY A 128 -1.10 4.51 -6.81
CA GLY A 128 -1.91 3.47 -7.42
C GLY A 128 -1.86 2.22 -6.56
N VAL A 129 -2.99 1.57 -6.36
CA VAL A 129 -3.07 0.25 -5.75
C VAL A 129 -3.89 -0.66 -6.64
N THR A 130 -3.31 -1.81 -6.99
CA THR A 130 -3.95 -2.81 -7.83
C THR A 130 -4.07 -4.13 -7.08
N VAL A 131 -5.23 -4.75 -7.16
CA VAL A 131 -5.48 -6.12 -6.71
C VAL A 131 -5.78 -6.99 -7.92
N THR A 132 -5.13 -8.15 -8.03
CA THR A 132 -5.35 -9.09 -9.14
C THR A 132 -5.43 -10.54 -8.66
N GLN A 133 -6.29 -11.32 -9.30
CA GLN A 133 -6.41 -12.77 -9.12
C GLN A 133 -6.98 -13.39 -10.40
N GLY A 134 -6.26 -14.33 -11.01
CA GLY A 134 -6.62 -14.86 -12.31
C GLY A 134 -6.75 -13.74 -13.36
N GLU A 135 -7.89 -13.70 -14.05
CA GLU A 135 -8.20 -12.68 -15.07
C GLU A 135 -8.79 -11.39 -14.48
N LYS A 136 -9.15 -11.38 -13.19
CA LYS A 136 -9.75 -10.20 -12.55
C LYS A 136 -8.66 -9.28 -12.02
N THR A 137 -8.72 -8.01 -12.40
CA THR A 137 -7.82 -6.96 -11.92
C THR A 137 -8.62 -5.70 -11.60
N VAL A 138 -8.39 -5.13 -10.41
CA VAL A 138 -9.00 -3.88 -9.95
C VAL A 138 -7.91 -2.91 -9.54
N THR A 139 -7.91 -1.72 -10.12
CA THR A 139 -6.93 -0.66 -9.81
C THR A 139 -7.66 0.57 -9.27
N GLN A 140 -7.14 1.14 -8.19
CA GLN A 140 -7.61 2.38 -7.58
C GLN A 140 -6.44 3.37 -7.52
N VAL A 141 -6.71 4.65 -7.70
CA VAL A 141 -5.72 5.73 -7.58
C VAL A 141 -6.16 6.71 -6.52
N ALA A 142 -5.25 7.04 -5.60
CA ALA A 142 -5.45 8.02 -4.56
C ALA A 142 -4.52 9.22 -4.77
N GLN A 143 -5.06 10.42 -4.57
CA GLN A 143 -4.31 11.67 -4.60
C GLN A 143 -4.45 12.37 -3.24
N THR A 144 -3.33 12.88 -2.72
CA THR A 144 -3.29 13.68 -1.49
C THR A 144 -2.51 14.96 -1.76
N SER A 145 -3.05 16.12 -1.37
CA SER A 145 -2.30 17.38 -1.35
C SER A 145 -1.54 17.51 -0.03
N VAL A 146 -0.26 17.86 -0.11
CA VAL A 146 0.63 17.98 1.05
C VAL A 146 1.23 19.38 1.05
N TRP A 147 1.02 20.13 2.12
CA TRP A 147 1.61 21.45 2.33
C TRP A 147 2.83 21.34 3.22
N MET A 148 3.96 21.82 2.73
CA MET A 148 5.23 21.76 3.45
C MET A 148 5.40 22.96 4.37
N ARG A 149 6.11 22.77 5.49
CA ARG A 149 6.48 23.88 6.38
C ARG A 149 7.52 24.80 5.73
N GLU A 150 7.67 25.97 6.32
CA GLU A 150 8.79 26.89 6.11
C GLU A 150 9.98 26.49 7.00
N TYR A 151 10.59 25.32 6.73
CA TYR A 151 11.78 24.86 7.47
C TYR A 151 13.05 25.60 7.03
N SER A 152 14.01 25.81 7.93
CA SER A 152 15.27 26.52 7.65
C SER A 152 16.26 25.69 6.81
N ASP A 153 17.33 26.32 6.33
CA ASP A 153 18.45 25.62 5.68
C ASP A 153 19.20 24.70 6.67
N ASP A 154 19.29 25.09 7.94
CA ASP A 154 19.91 24.28 8.99
C ASP A 154 19.10 23.00 9.27
N GLU A 155 17.77 23.09 9.28
CA GLU A 155 16.91 21.90 9.43
C GLU A 155 17.05 20.95 8.23
N ILE A 156 17.18 21.47 7.01
CA ILE A 156 17.46 20.65 5.81
C ILE A 156 18.79 19.92 5.97
N ALA A 157 19.86 20.64 6.33
CA ALA A 157 21.19 20.06 6.47
C ALA A 157 21.21 18.96 7.55
N ALA A 158 20.57 19.22 8.70
CA ALA A 158 20.43 18.25 9.78
C ALA A 158 19.63 17.02 9.35
N TYR A 159 18.56 17.19 8.57
CA TYR A 159 17.78 16.07 8.07
C TYR A 159 18.56 15.22 7.05
N ILE A 160 19.29 15.85 6.13
CA ILE A 160 20.11 15.12 5.15
C ILE A 160 21.22 14.32 5.83
N ALA A 161 21.79 14.86 6.91
CA ALA A 161 22.81 14.16 7.69
C ALA A 161 22.32 12.86 8.35
N THR A 162 21.00 12.64 8.48
CA THR A 162 20.46 11.37 9.01
C THR A 162 20.52 10.23 7.98
N GLY A 163 20.67 10.54 6.69
CA GLY A 163 20.60 9.57 5.59
C GLY A 163 19.18 9.10 5.24
N ASP A 164 18.17 9.48 6.03
CA ASP A 164 16.77 9.12 5.80
C ASP A 164 16.21 9.61 4.44
N PRO A 165 16.60 10.76 3.86
CA PRO A 165 16.04 11.21 2.58
C PRO A 165 16.27 10.29 1.37
N PHE A 166 17.35 9.50 1.36
CA PHE A 166 17.89 8.92 0.12
C PHE A 166 17.06 7.80 -0.50
N ASP A 167 16.23 7.09 0.30
CA ASP A 167 15.35 6.03 -0.21
C ASP A 167 13.92 6.52 -0.51
N LYS A 168 13.66 7.84 -0.40
CA LYS A 168 12.32 8.43 -0.44
C LYS A 168 12.14 9.37 -1.63
N ALA A 169 11.02 9.21 -2.33
CA ALA A 169 10.61 10.16 -3.35
C ALA A 169 10.50 11.57 -2.73
N ALA A 170 10.94 12.59 -3.46
CA ALA A 170 10.99 13.97 -2.99
C ALA A 170 11.86 14.21 -1.74
N ALA A 171 12.73 13.26 -1.37
CA ALA A 171 13.70 13.39 -0.30
C ALA A 171 13.11 13.67 1.10
N TYR A 172 11.87 13.27 1.39
CA TYR A 172 11.28 13.44 2.72
C TYR A 172 10.42 12.27 3.21
N ALA A 173 10.33 12.12 4.54
CA ALA A 173 9.39 11.26 5.22
C ALA A 173 8.44 12.07 6.12
N ILE A 174 7.14 11.83 5.99
CA ILE A 174 6.13 12.57 6.76
C ILE A 174 6.18 12.28 8.27
N GLN A 175 6.62 11.08 8.65
CA GLN A 175 6.73 10.64 10.04
C GLN A 175 8.09 10.98 10.68
N HIS A 176 9.03 11.58 9.94
CA HIS A 176 10.35 11.89 10.48
C HIS A 176 10.25 13.00 11.55
N PRO A 177 11.06 12.98 12.63
CA PRO A 177 11.08 14.05 13.65
C PRO A 177 11.36 15.47 13.12
N PHE A 178 11.94 15.58 11.92
CA PHE A 178 12.07 16.85 11.16
C PHE A 178 10.69 17.51 10.89
N ARG A 179 9.61 16.72 10.84
CA ARG A 179 8.23 17.17 10.63
C ARG A 179 8.11 18.14 9.44
N PRO A 180 8.41 17.68 8.21
CA PRO A 180 8.46 18.56 7.04
C PRO A 180 7.10 19.12 6.61
N VAL A 181 5.99 18.51 7.05
CA VAL A 181 4.62 18.81 6.59
C VAL A 181 3.90 19.72 7.56
N ALA A 182 3.30 20.79 7.03
CA ALA A 182 2.43 21.72 7.74
C ALA A 182 0.97 21.22 7.79
N ARG A 183 0.46 20.71 6.66
CA ARG A 183 -0.92 20.21 6.55
C ARG A 183 -1.01 19.13 5.47
N ILE A 184 -1.91 18.17 5.67
CA ILE A 184 -2.32 17.19 4.67
C ILE A 184 -3.78 17.44 4.36
N ASP A 185 -4.10 17.63 3.08
CA ASP A 185 -5.46 17.64 2.57
C ASP A 185 -5.67 16.32 1.81
N GLY A 186 -6.01 15.25 2.56
CA GLY A 186 -6.22 13.91 2.02
C GLY A 186 -5.79 12.78 2.97
N CYS A 187 -5.33 11.67 2.39
CA CYS A 187 -5.00 10.45 3.12
C CYS A 187 -3.50 10.38 3.45
N GLN A 188 -3.13 10.25 4.72
CA GLN A 188 -1.73 10.09 5.13
C GLN A 188 -1.14 8.73 4.75
N ALA A 189 -1.92 7.64 4.83
CA ALA A 189 -1.48 6.32 4.37
C ALA A 189 -1.20 6.30 2.85
N ASN A 190 -1.92 7.11 2.06
CA ASN A 190 -1.58 7.35 0.66
C ASN A 190 -0.19 8.00 0.52
N VAL A 191 0.12 9.02 1.33
CA VAL A 191 1.43 9.68 1.32
C VAL A 191 2.57 8.71 1.69
N MET A 192 2.29 7.77 2.60
CA MET A 192 3.24 6.72 2.99
C MET A 192 3.38 5.60 1.95
N GLY A 193 2.46 5.55 0.97
CA GLY A 193 2.55 4.71 -0.22
C GLY A 193 1.60 3.50 -0.25
N LEU A 194 0.62 3.42 0.65
CA LEU A 194 -0.44 2.41 0.58
C LEU A 194 -1.78 3.02 1.01
N PRO A 195 -2.66 3.44 0.07
CA PRO A 195 -3.95 4.03 0.40
C PRO A 195 -4.94 2.95 0.92
N LEU A 196 -4.91 2.68 2.22
CA LEU A 196 -5.62 1.54 2.84
C LEU A 196 -7.11 1.50 2.55
N CYS A 197 -7.82 2.63 2.58
CA CYS A 197 -9.27 2.64 2.26
C CYS A 197 -9.55 2.27 0.79
N HIS A 198 -8.66 2.62 -0.14
CA HIS A 198 -8.78 2.25 -1.56
C HIS A 198 -8.44 0.77 -1.75
N LEU A 199 -7.39 0.29 -1.07
CA LEU A 199 -7.04 -1.13 -1.06
C LEU A 199 -8.16 -1.99 -0.47
N TYR A 200 -8.80 -1.53 0.61
CA TYR A 200 -9.97 -2.20 1.20
C TYR A 200 -11.09 -2.38 0.18
N ARG A 201 -11.47 -1.31 -0.53
CA ARG A 201 -12.49 -1.37 -1.58
C ARG A 201 -12.12 -2.35 -2.68
N ALA A 202 -10.86 -2.30 -3.16
CA ALA A 202 -10.38 -3.23 -4.17
C ALA A 202 -10.39 -4.69 -3.68
N LEU A 203 -9.95 -4.98 -2.45
CA LEU A 203 -9.94 -6.34 -1.87
C LEU A 203 -11.35 -6.92 -1.70
N ARG A 204 -12.33 -6.07 -1.36
CA ARG A 204 -13.73 -6.52 -1.24
C ARG A 204 -14.29 -7.06 -2.54
N GLU A 205 -13.85 -6.56 -3.68
CA GLU A 205 -14.27 -7.07 -4.98
C GLU A 205 -13.79 -8.51 -5.23
N PHE A 206 -12.79 -9.00 -4.50
CA PHE A 206 -12.29 -10.38 -4.57
C PHE A 206 -12.89 -11.28 -3.48
N GLY A 207 -13.92 -10.81 -2.77
CA GLY A 207 -14.59 -11.60 -1.73
C GLY A 207 -13.75 -11.80 -0.47
N VAL A 208 -12.69 -11.00 -0.27
CA VAL A 208 -11.89 -11.04 0.95
C VAL A 208 -12.75 -10.51 2.11
N ALA A 209 -12.89 -11.32 3.16
CA ALA A 209 -13.54 -10.89 4.40
C ALA A 209 -12.51 -10.15 5.27
N LEU A 210 -12.67 -8.83 5.40
CA LEU A 210 -11.79 -7.97 6.16
C LEU A 210 -12.56 -6.80 6.80
N ALA A 211 -12.06 -6.31 7.93
CA ALA A 211 -12.59 -5.10 8.56
C ALA A 211 -12.16 -3.83 7.81
N GLU A 212 -12.92 -2.75 7.98
CA GLU A 212 -12.49 -1.43 7.50
C GLU A 212 -11.18 -1.02 8.20
N PRO A 213 -10.19 -0.50 7.46
CA PRO A 213 -8.87 -0.20 8.02
C PRO A 213 -8.82 1.16 8.73
N ASP A 214 -9.89 1.96 8.70
CA ASP A 214 -9.89 3.36 9.12
C ASP A 214 -9.49 3.54 10.59
N ARG A 215 -10.05 2.74 11.51
CA ARG A 215 -9.72 2.81 12.93
C ARG A 215 -8.28 2.36 13.19
N ALA A 216 -7.88 1.21 12.63
CA ALA A 216 -6.53 0.69 12.79
C ALA A 216 -5.48 1.67 12.24
N CYS A 217 -5.76 2.27 11.08
CA CYS A 217 -4.91 3.28 10.45
C CYS A 217 -4.81 4.56 11.29
N GLN A 218 -5.92 5.09 11.77
CA GLN A 218 -5.93 6.30 12.60
C GLN A 218 -5.17 6.10 13.91
N THR A 219 -5.37 4.96 14.58
CA THR A 219 -4.61 4.61 15.79
C THR A 219 -3.12 4.46 15.51
N HIS A 220 -2.77 3.74 14.43
CA HIS A 220 -1.36 3.49 14.09
C HIS A 220 -0.61 4.78 13.71
N LEU A 221 -1.28 5.69 12.99
CA LEU A 221 -0.69 6.94 12.55
C LEU A 221 -0.83 8.10 13.55
N ASP A 222 -1.58 7.87 14.65
CA ASP A 222 -1.95 8.87 15.65
C ASP A 222 -2.58 10.13 15.02
N ILE A 223 -3.61 9.92 14.19
CA ILE A 223 -4.32 10.99 13.48
C ILE A 223 -5.84 10.82 13.53
N VAL A 224 -6.56 11.92 13.30
CA VAL A 224 -7.96 11.90 12.88
C VAL A 224 -8.00 12.06 11.36
N CYS A 225 -8.44 11.03 10.64
CA CYS A 225 -8.39 11.02 9.18
C CYS A 225 -9.59 11.80 8.59
N PRO A 226 -9.37 12.86 7.78
CA PRO A 226 -10.46 13.69 7.27
C PRO A 226 -11.23 13.01 6.13
N VAL A 227 -10.66 12.00 5.49
CA VAL A 227 -11.19 11.43 4.24
C VAL A 227 -11.65 9.98 4.34
N ALA A 228 -11.39 9.28 5.46
CA ALA A 228 -11.68 7.84 5.56
C ALA A 228 -13.16 7.53 5.31
N ARG A 229 -14.08 8.24 5.99
CA ARG A 229 -15.53 8.05 5.81
C ARG A 229 -15.98 8.37 4.39
N LEU A 230 -15.45 9.43 3.79
CA LEU A 230 -15.78 9.81 2.42
C LEU A 230 -15.38 8.69 1.45
N ILE A 231 -14.14 8.20 1.53
CA ILE A 231 -13.64 7.14 0.66
C ILE A 231 -14.43 5.83 0.84
N LEU A 232 -14.70 5.43 2.09
CA LEU A 232 -15.38 4.17 2.40
C LEU A 232 -16.89 4.19 2.11
N SER A 233 -17.51 5.37 2.04
CA SER A 233 -18.93 5.51 1.69
C SER A 233 -19.25 5.30 0.21
N VAL A 234 -18.24 5.34 -0.67
CA VAL A 234 -18.42 5.15 -2.11
C VAL A 234 -18.55 3.66 -2.40
N GLN A 235 -19.77 3.22 -2.73
CA GLN A 235 -20.08 1.85 -3.18
C GLN A 235 -19.46 1.56 -4.54
#